data_AF-A0AAU3VIN6-F1
#
_entry.id   AF-A0AAU3VIN6-F1
#
_cell.length_a   1.000
_cell.length_b   1.000
_cell.length_c   1.000
_cell.angle_alpha   90.00
_cell.angle_beta   90.00
_cell.angle_gamma   90.00
#
_symmetry.space_group_name_H-M   'P 1'
#
loop_
_entity.id
_entity.type
_entity.pdbx_description
1 polymer ?
#
loop_
_entity_poly.entity_id
_entity_poly.type
_entity_poly.pdbx_seq_one_letter_code
_entity_poly.pdbx_strand_id
1 'polypeptide(L)'
;MSETEPSTTVVNLKGHRDDPAYADVVYVGRPTHRGGWHLAGSPLASPYRPGPDGTRQEVLDKYREHLLGRPDLLAMLPALRGRRLGCWCLPEPCHAQVIAELADAS
;
A
#
# COMPACT_ATOMS: atom_id res chain seq x y z
N MET A 1 -7.48 25.35 -16.97
CA MET A 1 -7.84 23.97 -17.31
C MET A 1 -7.29 23.14 -16.16
N SER A 2 -8.14 22.75 -15.21
CA SER A 2 -7.68 21.97 -14.06
C SER A 2 -7.57 20.52 -14.52
N GLU A 3 -6.35 20.06 -14.81
CA GLU A 3 -6.07 18.63 -14.93
C GLU A 3 -6.33 18.02 -13.56
N THR A 4 -7.39 17.21 -13.44
CA THR A 4 -7.62 16.36 -12.27
C THR A 4 -6.42 15.44 -12.15
N GLU A 5 -5.58 15.63 -11.12
CA GLU A 5 -4.48 14.71 -10.86
C GLU A 5 -5.03 13.27 -10.76
N PRO A 6 -4.38 12.27 -11.38
CA PRO A 6 -4.85 10.90 -11.29
C PRO A 6 -4.90 10.46 -9.83
N SER A 7 -5.96 9.76 -9.44
CA SER A 7 -6.09 9.21 -8.08
C SER A 7 -5.14 8.05 -7.86
N THR A 8 -4.62 7.93 -6.64
CA THR A 8 -3.81 6.79 -6.24
C THR A 8 -4.67 5.52 -6.17
N THR A 9 -4.23 4.46 -6.83
CA THR A 9 -5.00 3.20 -6.92
C THR A 9 -4.27 2.04 -6.26
N VAL A 10 -5.00 0.98 -5.91
CA VAL A 10 -4.43 -0.24 -5.33
C VAL A 10 -4.74 -1.43 -6.23
N VAL A 11 -3.72 -2.25 -6.51
CA VAL A 11 -3.82 -3.42 -7.37
C VAL A 11 -3.31 -4.69 -6.67
N ASN A 12 -3.88 -5.84 -7.06
CA ASN A 12 -3.41 -7.14 -6.57
C ASN A 12 -2.20 -7.60 -7.39
N LEU A 13 -1.10 -7.99 -6.73
CA LEU A 13 0.11 -8.51 -7.40
C LEU A 13 0.07 -10.03 -7.68
N LYS A 14 -0.94 -10.75 -7.19
CA LYS A 14 -1.06 -12.21 -7.38
C LYS A 14 -1.19 -12.54 -8.87
N GLY A 15 -0.28 -13.37 -9.37
CA GLY A 15 -0.28 -13.81 -10.77
C GLY A 15 0.35 -12.81 -11.76
N HIS A 16 0.76 -11.63 -11.31
CA HIS A 16 1.34 -10.57 -12.13
C HIS A 16 2.87 -10.46 -11.94
N ARG A 17 3.53 -11.58 -11.69
CA ARG A 17 4.99 -11.61 -11.61
C ARG A 17 5.56 -11.45 -13.02
N ASP A 18 6.54 -10.57 -13.17
CA ASP A 18 7.19 -10.28 -14.45
C ASP A 18 6.23 -9.77 -15.54
N ASP A 19 5.03 -9.30 -15.14
CA ASP A 19 4.01 -8.74 -16.03
C ASP A 19 4.38 -7.29 -16.39
N PRO A 20 4.67 -6.97 -17.67
CA PRO A 20 5.01 -5.61 -18.08
C PRO A 20 3.92 -4.59 -17.77
N ALA A 21 2.65 -4.99 -17.68
CA ALA A 21 1.54 -4.11 -17.32
C ALA A 21 1.53 -3.72 -15.83
N TYR A 22 2.42 -4.30 -15.02
CA TYR A 22 2.61 -4.00 -13.60
C TYR A 22 3.99 -3.39 -13.30
N ALA A 23 4.78 -3.07 -14.33
CA ALA A 23 6.12 -2.52 -14.15
C ALA A 23 6.15 -1.16 -13.42
N ASP A 24 5.04 -0.41 -13.45
CA ASP A 24 4.90 0.89 -12.81
C ASP A 24 4.37 0.82 -11.35
N VAL A 25 3.97 -0.38 -10.91
CA VAL A 25 3.31 -0.60 -9.62
C VAL A 25 4.32 -0.52 -8.48
N VAL A 26 4.05 0.40 -7.55
CA VAL A 26 4.86 0.60 -6.36
C VAL A 26 4.47 -0.41 -5.29
N TYR A 27 5.38 -1.30 -4.96
CA TYR A 27 5.16 -2.28 -3.92
C TYR A 27 5.25 -1.67 -2.51
N VAL A 28 4.19 -1.82 -1.71
CA VAL A 28 4.08 -1.24 -0.35
C VAL A 28 3.93 -2.31 0.75
N GLY A 29 4.21 -3.57 0.42
CA GLY A 29 4.02 -4.71 1.33
C GLY A 29 5.27 -5.08 2.15
N ARG A 30 5.08 -6.09 3.01
CA ARG A 30 6.15 -6.73 3.82
C ARG A 30 7.04 -7.61 2.94
N PRO A 31 8.35 -7.76 3.24
CA PRO A 31 9.27 -8.55 2.41
C PRO A 31 8.68 -9.89 1.96
N THR A 32 8.80 -10.21 0.67
CA THR A 32 8.32 -11.48 0.12
C THR A 32 9.41 -12.19 -0.69
N HIS A 33 9.55 -13.48 -0.41
CA HIS A 33 10.43 -14.41 -1.12
C HIS A 33 9.62 -15.60 -1.70
N ARG A 34 8.29 -15.46 -1.77
CA ARG A 34 7.37 -16.57 -2.13
C ARG A 34 6.88 -16.42 -3.57
N GLY A 35 6.56 -17.54 -4.23
CA GLY A 35 6.07 -17.53 -5.61
C GLY A 35 7.11 -17.01 -6.63
N GLY A 36 8.39 -17.06 -6.27
CA GLY A 36 9.52 -16.51 -7.03
C GLY A 36 9.62 -14.97 -7.01
N TRP A 37 8.79 -14.28 -6.23
CA TRP A 37 9.02 -12.88 -5.91
C TRP A 37 10.25 -12.74 -5.00
N HIS A 38 11.03 -11.67 -5.21
CA HIS A 38 12.14 -11.26 -4.34
C HIS A 38 12.02 -9.76 -4.08
N LEU A 39 10.96 -9.37 -3.37
CA LEU A 39 10.66 -7.97 -3.11
C LEU A 39 11.14 -7.58 -1.72
N ALA A 40 11.93 -6.50 -1.65
CA ALA A 40 12.27 -5.85 -0.41
C ALA A 40 11.00 -5.30 0.27
N GLY A 41 10.98 -5.30 1.60
CA GLY A 41 9.88 -4.71 2.36
C GLY A 41 9.84 -3.19 2.18
N SER A 42 8.64 -2.66 2.04
CA SER A 42 8.43 -1.21 2.07
C SER A 42 8.50 -0.68 3.51
N PRO A 43 9.06 0.53 3.75
CA PRO A 43 8.89 1.23 5.02
C PRO A 43 7.42 1.48 5.39
N LEU A 44 6.53 1.54 4.39
CA LEU A 44 5.09 1.69 4.57
C LEU A 44 4.38 0.35 4.78
N ALA A 45 5.09 -0.78 4.86
CA ALA A 45 4.44 -2.05 5.16
C ALA A 45 3.75 -2.00 6.52
N SER A 46 2.50 -2.49 6.61
CA SER A 46 1.81 -2.52 7.90
C SER A 46 2.55 -3.41 8.91
N PRO A 47 2.84 -2.91 10.13
CA PRO A 47 3.42 -3.73 11.19
C PRO A 47 2.39 -4.69 11.80
N TYR A 48 1.10 -4.43 11.59
CA TYR A 48 -0.02 -5.19 12.14
C TYR A 48 -0.51 -6.30 11.19
N ARG A 49 -1.12 -7.33 11.75
CA ARG A 49 -1.62 -8.52 11.06
C ARG A 49 -3.04 -8.87 11.53
N PRO A 50 -4.00 -8.99 10.59
CA PRO A 50 -5.32 -9.52 10.94
C PRO A 50 -5.20 -10.91 11.57
N GLY A 51 -5.99 -11.17 12.62
CA GLY A 51 -5.83 -12.29 13.52
C GLY A 51 -5.07 -11.85 14.78
N PRO A 52 -3.73 -11.95 14.83
CA PRO A 52 -2.95 -11.63 16.03
C PRO A 52 -3.17 -10.23 16.59
N ASP A 53 -3.34 -9.24 15.72
CA ASP A 53 -3.48 -7.84 16.11
C ASP A 53 -4.94 -7.34 16.07
N GLY A 54 -5.89 -8.25 15.87
CA GLY A 54 -7.33 -7.95 15.80
C GLY A 54 -7.96 -8.30 14.45
N THR A 55 -9.21 -7.92 14.29
CA THR A 55 -9.95 -8.00 13.03
C THR A 55 -9.29 -7.17 11.94
N ARG A 56 -9.69 -7.41 10.70
CA ARG A 56 -9.14 -6.70 9.55
C ARG A 56 -9.38 -5.19 9.62
N GLN A 57 -10.56 -4.78 10.08
CA GLN A 57 -10.90 -3.38 10.24
C GLN A 57 -10.05 -2.72 11.33
N GLU A 58 -9.97 -3.34 12.52
CA GLU A 58 -9.15 -2.83 13.63
C GLU A 58 -7.67 -2.67 13.24
N VAL A 59 -7.15 -3.60 12.43
CA VAL A 59 -5.77 -3.51 11.92
C VAL A 59 -5.58 -2.34 10.96
N LEU A 60 -6.58 -2.01 10.14
CA LEU A 60 -6.52 -0.84 9.25
C LEU A 60 -6.62 0.46 10.05
N ASP A 61 -7.48 0.51 11.06
CA ASP A 61 -7.62 1.68 11.93
C ASP A 61 -6.31 1.94 12.68
N LYS A 62 -5.73 0.89 13.30
CA LYS A 62 -4.39 0.94 13.92
C LYS A 62 -3.31 1.40 12.94
N TYR A 63 -3.37 0.90 11.69
CA TYR A 63 -2.39 1.27 10.68
C TYR A 63 -2.52 2.74 10.25
N ARG A 64 -3.76 3.26 10.14
CA ARG A 64 -4.01 4.68 9.86
C ARG A 64 -3.44 5.56 10.98
N GLU A 65 -3.71 5.22 12.23
CA GLU A 65 -3.17 5.93 13.40
C GLU A 65 -1.63 5.86 13.42
N HIS A 66 -1.05 4.70 13.10
CA HIS A 66 0.40 4.53 13.00
C HIS A 66 1.03 5.46 11.96
N LEU A 67 0.44 5.57 10.77
CA LEU A 67 0.92 6.51 9.75
C LEU A 67 0.79 7.97 10.25
N LEU A 68 -0.38 8.35 10.76
CA LEU A 68 -0.62 9.73 11.23
C LEU A 68 0.31 10.12 12.40
N GLY A 69 0.70 9.16 13.23
CA GLY A 69 1.67 9.35 14.31
C GLY A 69 3.14 9.32 13.88
N ARG A 70 3.44 9.12 12.60
CA ARG A 70 4.81 8.96 12.07
C ARG A 70 5.10 9.97 10.96
N PRO A 71 5.59 11.18 11.31
CA PRO A 71 5.90 12.22 10.33
C PRO A 71 6.88 11.79 9.24
N ASP A 72 7.81 10.89 9.57
CA ASP A 72 8.78 10.32 8.63
C ASP A 72 8.12 9.44 7.56
N LEU A 73 7.08 8.68 7.93
CA LEU A 73 6.29 7.89 6.97
C LEU A 73 5.33 8.77 6.18
N LEU A 74 4.70 9.76 6.83
CA LEU A 74 3.82 10.73 6.14
C LEU A 74 4.56 11.50 5.05
N ALA A 75 5.82 11.88 5.30
CA ALA A 75 6.65 12.57 4.32
C ALA A 75 6.89 11.76 3.03
N MET A 76 6.67 10.44 3.05
CA MET A 76 6.78 9.58 1.87
C MET A 76 5.51 9.60 1.00
N LEU A 77 4.35 9.96 1.56
CA LEU A 77 3.05 9.81 0.89
C LEU A 77 2.85 10.72 -0.33
N PRO A 78 3.29 12.00 -0.36
CA PRO A 78 3.11 12.85 -1.54
C PRO A 78 3.73 12.26 -2.82
N ALA A 79 4.84 11.53 -2.70
CA ALA A 79 5.48 10.87 -3.84
C ALA A 79 4.67 9.69 -4.42
N LEU A 80 3.64 9.22 -3.71
CA LEU A 80 2.77 8.13 -4.12
C LEU A 80 1.47 8.61 -4.78
N ARG A 81 1.19 9.93 -4.78
CA ARG A 81 -0.02 10.47 -5.39
C ARG A 81 -0.13 10.08 -6.86
N GLY A 82 -1.30 9.56 -7.25
CA GLY A 82 -1.59 9.10 -8.60
C GLY A 82 -0.82 7.86 -9.04
N ARG A 83 -0.10 7.18 -8.13
CA ARG A 83 0.59 5.91 -8.43
C ARG A 83 -0.34 4.72 -8.24
N ARG A 84 0.07 3.59 -8.82
CA ARG A 84 -0.54 2.28 -8.56
C ARG A 84 0.23 1.60 -7.44
N LEU A 85 -0.42 1.29 -6.33
CA LEU A 85 0.16 0.61 -5.17
C LEU A 85 -0.14 -0.89 -5.21
N GLY A 86 0.90 -1.71 -5.02
CA GLY A 86 0.79 -3.17 -5.09
C GLY A 86 0.75 -3.85 -3.73
N CYS A 87 -0.23 -4.73 -3.53
CA CYS A 87 -0.31 -5.65 -2.39
C CYS A 87 -0.97 -6.99 -2.81
N TRP A 88 -1.05 -7.97 -1.90
CA TRP A 88 -1.81 -9.23 -2.13
C TRP A 88 -3.15 -9.30 -1.42
N CYS A 89 -3.47 -8.30 -0.60
CA CYS A 89 -4.67 -8.33 0.24
C CYS A 89 -5.97 -8.22 -0.56
N LEU A 90 -5.98 -7.51 -1.68
CA LEU A 90 -7.19 -7.33 -2.48
C LEU A 90 -7.78 -8.68 -2.93
N PRO A 91 -9.12 -8.82 -3.03
CA PRO A 91 -10.15 -7.78 -2.87
C PRO A 91 -10.50 -7.44 -1.41
N GLU A 92 -9.87 -8.10 -0.44
CA GLU A 92 -10.09 -7.78 0.97
C GLU A 92 -9.48 -6.41 1.35
N PRO A 93 -10.05 -5.70 2.35
CA PRO A 93 -9.52 -4.41 2.82
C PRO A 93 -8.00 -4.43 3.04
N CYS A 94 -7.28 -3.43 2.56
CA CYS A 94 -5.83 -3.45 2.44
C CYS A 94 -5.20 -2.18 3.01
N HIS A 95 -4.04 -2.32 3.67
CA HIS A 95 -3.29 -1.18 4.19
C HIS A 95 -2.87 -0.20 3.07
N ALA A 96 -2.65 -0.70 1.84
CA ALA A 96 -2.36 0.13 0.69
C ALA A 96 -3.52 1.07 0.31
N GLN A 97 -4.77 0.74 0.67
CA GLN A 97 -5.91 1.66 0.48
C GLN A 97 -5.81 2.85 1.43
N VAL A 98 -5.40 2.62 2.68
CA VAL A 98 -5.14 3.71 3.64
C VAL A 98 -4.00 4.61 3.16
N ILE A 99 -2.93 4.04 2.59
CA ILE A 99 -1.83 4.81 1.98
C ILE A 99 -2.37 5.67 0.82
N ALA A 100 -3.15 5.08 -0.08
CA ALA A 100 -3.71 5.78 -1.24
C ALA A 100 -4.61 6.95 -0.83
N GLU A 101 -5.51 6.73 0.13
CA GLU A 101 -6.39 7.77 0.68
C GLU A 101 -5.60 8.94 1.27
N LEU A 102 -4.56 8.65 2.07
CA LEU A 102 -3.75 9.69 2.70
C LEU A 102 -2.83 10.40 1.71
N ALA A 103 -2.33 9.71 0.67
CA ALA A 103 -1.54 10.31 -0.39
C ALA A 103 -2.38 11.29 -1.24
N ASP A 104 -3.63 10.94 -1.54
CA ASP A 104 -4.55 11.81 -2.29
C ASP A 104 -5.07 12.99 -1.44
N ALA A 105 -5.13 12.84 -0.11
CA ALA A 105 -5.58 13.89 0.81
C ALA A 105 -4.48 14.86 1.27
N SER A 106 -3.23 14.67 0.83
CA SER A 106 -2.05 15.45 1.28
C SER A 106 -1.75 16.68 0.45
#